data_AF-A0A812JAI8-F1
#
_entry.id   AF-A0A812JAI8-F1
#
_cell.length_a   1.000
_cell.length_b   1.000
_cell.length_c   1.000
_cell.angle_alpha   90.00
_cell.angle_beta   90.00
_cell.angle_gamma   90.00
#
_symmetry.space_group_name_H-M   'P 1'
#
loop_
_entity.id
_entity.type
_entity.pdbx_description
1 polymer ?
#
loop_
_entity_poly.entity_id
_entity_poly.type
_entity_poly.pdbx_seq_one_letter_code
_entity_poly.pdbx_strand_id
1 'polypeptide(L)'
;MHSLEVFARLKEHWLSPGGILVLNFVGFHRGPSSQLSFDVATTLRAVFQVARCYRDQGLEEEPDMAANLVCFASDEDFHFNVPQSGDFSNPIPLSSFWVMQQFQSWEVLKPLSRTAGRIIEDSDNELLHAGAQSQIELQLRAHARNLIPEHVWKALGIAT
;
A
#
# COMPACT_ATOMS: atom_id res chain seq x y z
N MET A 1 13.59 3.44 0.35
CA MET A 1 12.64 4.60 0.39
C MET A 1 11.66 4.52 1.57
N HIS A 2 11.47 3.35 2.20
CA HIS A 2 10.48 3.14 3.26
C HIS A 2 11.11 2.98 4.65
N SER A 3 12.25 3.64 4.88
CA SER A 3 13.01 3.54 6.12
C SER A 3 12.56 4.57 7.16
N LEU A 4 12.90 4.28 8.41
CA LEU A 4 12.66 5.14 9.56
C LEU A 4 13.22 6.54 9.32
N GLU A 5 14.45 6.64 8.84
CA GLU A 5 15.16 7.90 8.65
C GLU A 5 14.54 8.73 7.52
N VAL A 6 14.07 8.09 6.45
CA VAL A 6 13.33 8.79 5.38
C VAL A 6 12.03 9.36 5.91
N PHE A 7 11.23 8.56 6.63
CA PHE A 7 9.96 9.02 7.17
C PHE A 7 10.14 10.11 8.25
N ALA A 8 11.17 9.99 9.10
CA ALA A 8 11.50 11.01 10.09
C ALA A 8 11.86 12.34 9.42
N ARG A 9 12.69 12.33 8.38
CA ARG A 9 13.04 13.54 7.61
C ARG A 9 11.82 14.19 6.94
N LEU A 10 10.92 13.38 6.38
CA LEU A 10 9.67 13.88 5.78
C LEU A 10 8.78 14.54 6.84
N LYS A 11 8.62 13.89 8.00
CA LYS A 11 7.86 14.44 9.12
C LYS A 11 8.45 15.76 9.61
N GLU A 12 9.76 15.83 9.84
CA GLU A 12 10.42 16.99 10.45
C GLU A 12 10.53 18.19 9.51
N HIS A 13 10.79 17.95 8.23
CA HIS A 13 11.17 19.03 7.30
C HIS A 13 10.14 19.36 6.23
N TRP A 14 9.15 18.49 6.00
CA TRP A 14 8.20 18.66 4.88
C TRP A 14 6.75 18.80 5.35
N LEU A 15 6.37 18.16 6.45
CA LEU A 15 5.00 18.25 6.96
C LEU A 15 4.85 19.48 7.87
N SER A 16 3.77 20.23 7.65
CA SER A 16 3.30 21.20 8.65
C SER A 16 2.71 20.46 9.86
N PRO A 17 2.58 21.12 11.03
CA PRO A 17 1.83 20.56 12.16
C PRO A 17 0.42 20.12 11.72
N GLY A 18 0.01 18.91 12.12
CA GLY A 18 -1.25 18.27 11.69
C GLY A 18 -1.23 17.72 10.25
N GLY A 19 -0.09 17.78 9.55
CA GLY A 19 0.05 17.24 8.20
C GLY A 19 -0.12 15.72 8.15
N ILE A 20 -0.56 15.23 6.98
CA ILE A 20 -0.74 13.80 6.71
C ILE A 20 0.23 13.39 5.60
N LEU A 21 1.09 12.41 5.88
CA LEU A 21 1.85 11.70 4.86
C LEU A 21 0.95 10.67 4.18
N VAL A 22 0.94 10.67 2.85
CA VAL A 22 0.28 9.63 2.04
C VAL A 22 1.35 8.85 1.28
N LEU A 23 1.42 7.55 1.53
CA LEU A 23 2.33 6.62 0.88
C LEU A 23 1.52 5.60 0.10
N ASN A 24 1.81 5.45 -1.20
CA ASN A 24 1.30 4.35 -2.01
C ASN A 24 2.43 3.39 -2.36
N PHE A 25 2.22 2.10 -2.14
CA PHE A 25 3.14 1.04 -2.59
C PHE A 25 2.39 -0.23 -2.93
N VAL A 26 2.94 -1.04 -3.83
CA VAL A 26 2.40 -2.37 -4.15
C VAL A 26 2.90 -3.37 -3.11
N GLY A 27 2.00 -4.16 -2.54
CA GLY A 27 2.37 -5.16 -1.54
C GLY A 27 1.25 -6.16 -1.25
N PHE A 28 1.62 -7.20 -0.50
CA PHE A 28 0.67 -8.19 0.01
C PHE A 28 0.15 -7.74 1.36
N HIS A 29 -1.16 -7.86 1.61
CA HIS A 29 -1.74 -7.49 2.90
C HIS A 29 -1.95 -8.69 3.85
N ARG A 30 -1.84 -9.91 3.32
CA ARG A 30 -1.98 -11.17 4.05
C ARG A 30 -1.07 -12.26 3.45
N GLY A 31 -0.94 -13.37 4.16
CA GLY A 31 -0.11 -14.50 3.75
C GLY A 31 1.41 -14.27 3.95
N PRO A 32 2.25 -15.25 3.61
CA PRO A 32 3.69 -15.22 3.91
C PRO A 32 4.45 -14.05 3.26
N SER A 33 4.00 -13.59 2.09
CA SER A 33 4.63 -12.49 1.36
C SER A 33 4.27 -11.10 1.90
N SER A 34 3.40 -11.00 2.92
CA SER A 34 2.96 -9.73 3.50
C SER A 34 3.96 -9.08 4.47
N GLN A 35 5.05 -9.78 4.82
CA GLN A 35 5.99 -9.32 5.84
C GLN A 35 6.54 -7.93 5.53
N LEU A 36 6.96 -7.64 4.29
CA LEU A 36 7.46 -6.30 3.96
C LEU A 36 6.38 -5.22 4.14
N SER A 37 5.14 -5.50 3.77
CA SER A 37 4.04 -4.55 3.95
C SER A 37 3.83 -4.24 5.44
N PHE A 38 3.90 -5.26 6.31
CA PHE A 38 3.87 -5.07 7.75
C PHE A 38 5.09 -4.28 8.25
N ASP A 39 6.29 -4.53 7.72
CA ASP A 39 7.50 -3.78 8.08
C ASP A 39 7.36 -2.29 7.73
N VAL A 40 6.84 -1.97 6.54
CA VAL A 40 6.55 -0.58 6.13
C VAL A 40 5.53 0.07 7.07
N ALA A 41 4.42 -0.61 7.37
CA ALA A 41 3.38 -0.09 8.26
C ALA A 41 3.88 0.07 9.71
N THR A 42 4.72 -0.84 10.21
CA THR A 42 5.37 -0.69 11.52
C THR A 42 6.32 0.50 11.52
N THR A 43 7.12 0.67 10.46
CA THR A 43 8.07 1.78 10.35
C THR A 43 7.36 3.13 10.35
N LEU A 44 6.22 3.25 9.65
CA LEU A 44 5.36 4.44 9.74
C LEU A 44 4.88 4.71 11.17
N ARG A 45 4.42 3.68 11.90
CA ARG A 45 3.96 3.80 13.30
C ARG A 45 5.08 4.10 14.29
N ALA A 46 6.32 3.82 13.93
CA ALA A 46 7.48 4.22 14.73
C ALA A 46 7.77 5.73 14.63
N VAL A 47 7.34 6.39 13.54
CA VAL A 47 7.56 7.82 13.28
C VAL A 47 6.33 8.67 13.61
N PHE A 48 5.14 8.16 13.29
CA PHE A 48 3.86 8.86 13.40
C PHE A 48 2.96 8.22 14.46
N GLN A 49 2.22 9.03 15.23
CA GLN A 49 1.31 8.53 16.25
C GLN A 49 0.18 7.66 15.68
N VAL A 50 -0.33 8.01 14.50
CA VAL A 50 -1.40 7.30 13.80
C VAL A 50 -0.92 6.94 12.39
N ALA A 51 -1.04 5.65 12.04
CA ALA A 51 -0.88 5.21 10.66
C ALA A 51 -1.89 4.11 10.30
N ARG A 52 -2.67 4.37 9.25
CA ARG A 52 -3.75 3.50 8.73
C ARG A 52 -3.48 3.19 7.27
N CYS A 53 -3.57 1.91 6.89
CA CYS A 53 -3.29 1.45 5.53
C CYS A 53 -4.53 0.79 4.95
N TYR A 54 -4.80 1.04 3.67
CA TYR A 54 -5.99 0.57 2.96
C TYR A 54 -5.58 -0.11 1.65
N ARG A 55 -6.31 -1.14 1.22
CA ARG A 55 -6.22 -1.62 -0.16
C ARG A 55 -6.95 -0.68 -1.11
N ASP A 56 -6.57 -0.68 -2.38
CA ASP A 56 -7.29 -0.03 -3.47
C ASP A 56 -8.52 -0.82 -3.98
N GLN A 57 -8.67 -2.05 -3.52
CA GLN A 57 -9.77 -2.96 -3.86
C GLN A 57 -10.32 -3.69 -2.63
N GLY A 58 -11.47 -4.36 -2.78
CA GLY A 58 -12.14 -5.07 -1.70
C GLY A 58 -11.24 -6.13 -1.04
N LEU A 59 -11.45 -6.38 0.26
CA LEU A 59 -10.61 -7.34 1.02
C LEU A 59 -10.71 -8.78 0.49
N GLU A 60 -11.87 -9.15 -0.07
CA GLU A 60 -12.11 -10.48 -0.65
C GLU A 60 -11.80 -10.54 -2.16
N GLU A 61 -11.49 -9.40 -2.77
CA GLU A 61 -11.12 -9.32 -4.18
C GLU A 61 -9.62 -9.62 -4.33
N GLU A 62 -9.33 -10.74 -4.99
CA GLU A 62 -7.99 -11.26 -5.21
C GLU A 62 -7.09 -11.13 -3.97
N PRO A 63 -7.46 -11.80 -2.87
CA PRO A 63 -6.96 -11.42 -1.56
C PRO A 63 -5.53 -11.92 -1.30
N ASP A 64 -5.04 -12.85 -2.12
CA ASP A 64 -3.67 -13.37 -2.08
C ASP A 64 -2.76 -12.72 -3.16
N MET A 65 -3.28 -11.76 -3.91
CA MET A 65 -2.53 -10.98 -4.89
C MET A 65 -1.96 -9.71 -4.24
N ALA A 66 -0.79 -9.29 -4.73
CA ALA A 66 -0.29 -7.95 -4.43
C ALA A 66 -1.26 -6.90 -5.00
N ALA A 67 -1.52 -5.86 -4.22
CA ALA A 67 -2.41 -4.74 -4.57
C ALA A 67 -1.76 -3.42 -4.18
N ASN A 68 -2.32 -2.28 -4.59
CA ASN A 68 -1.86 -1.01 -4.04
C ASN A 68 -2.32 -0.90 -2.58
N LEU A 69 -1.37 -0.62 -1.71
CA LEU A 69 -1.59 -0.33 -0.31
C LEU A 69 -1.31 1.15 -0.11
N VAL A 70 -2.36 1.88 0.27
CA VAL A 70 -2.29 3.32 0.53
C VAL A 70 -2.30 3.54 2.03
N CYS A 71 -1.18 4.00 2.57
CA CYS A 71 -1.02 4.33 3.97
C CYS A 71 -1.09 5.83 4.20
N PHE A 72 -1.87 6.23 5.21
CA PHE A 72 -1.99 7.59 5.70
C PHE A 72 -1.37 7.64 7.10
N ALA A 73 -0.46 8.57 7.33
CA ALA A 73 0.23 8.70 8.61
C ALA A 73 0.29 10.15 9.10
N SER A 74 0.03 10.36 10.38
CA SER A 74 0.04 11.68 11.03
C SER A 74 0.29 11.56 12.53
N ASP A 75 0.67 12.67 13.15
CA ASP A 75 0.74 12.77 14.61
C ASP A 75 -0.62 13.05 15.26
N GLU A 76 -1.61 13.46 14.47
CA GLU A 76 -2.97 13.68 14.91
C GLU A 76 -3.88 12.56 14.40
N ASP A 77 -4.94 12.24 15.15
CA ASP A 77 -5.95 11.33 14.65
C ASP A 77 -6.72 11.99 13.50
N PHE A 78 -7.09 11.18 12.51
CA PHE A 78 -7.78 11.65 11.32
C PHE A 78 -8.90 10.70 10.92
N HIS A 79 -9.90 11.26 10.24
CA HIS A 79 -11.02 10.53 9.66
C HIS A 79 -11.30 11.07 8.26
N PHE A 80 -11.72 10.19 7.37
CA PHE A 80 -12.12 10.60 6.03
C PHE A 80 -13.58 11.01 6.04
N ASN A 81 -13.82 12.27 5.67
CA ASN A 81 -15.16 12.76 5.46
C ASN A 81 -15.58 12.49 4.01
N VAL A 82 -16.26 11.36 3.80
CA VAL A 82 -16.79 10.98 2.48
C VAL A 82 -18.14 11.67 2.29
N PRO A 83 -18.35 12.43 1.19
CA PRO A 83 -19.63 13.05 0.93
C PRO A 83 -20.77 12.03 0.85
N GLN A 84 -21.97 12.45 1.23
CA GLN A 84 -23.18 11.61 1.20
C GLN A 84 -24.25 12.11 0.21
N SER A 85 -23.97 13.20 -0.50
CA SER A 85 -24.89 13.86 -1.43
C SER A 85 -24.41 13.78 -2.89
N GLY A 86 -25.30 14.13 -3.83
CA GLY A 86 -25.01 14.04 -5.26
C GLY A 86 -24.76 12.60 -5.70
N ASP A 87 -23.71 12.37 -6.46
CA ASP A 87 -23.31 11.05 -6.96
C ASP A 87 -22.97 10.04 -5.84
N PHE A 88 -22.71 10.51 -4.62
CA PHE A 88 -22.49 9.66 -3.46
C PHE A 88 -23.79 9.15 -2.82
N SER A 89 -24.96 9.69 -3.16
CA SER A 89 -26.21 9.25 -2.52
C SER A 89 -26.63 7.83 -2.92
N ASN A 90 -26.28 7.40 -4.13
CA ASN A 90 -26.56 6.07 -4.67
C ASN A 90 -25.53 5.71 -5.76
N PRO A 91 -24.26 5.50 -5.39
CA PRO A 91 -23.21 5.32 -6.37
C PRO A 91 -23.33 3.96 -7.05
N ILE A 92 -23.08 3.93 -8.36
CA ILE A 92 -23.04 2.69 -9.14
C ILE A 92 -21.92 1.81 -8.58
N PRO A 93 -22.15 0.52 -8.29
CA PRO A 93 -21.11 -0.39 -7.82
C PRO A 93 -19.84 -0.34 -8.70
N LEU A 94 -18.66 -0.36 -8.05
CA LEU A 94 -17.34 -0.23 -8.68
C LEU A 94 -17.05 1.13 -9.36
N SER A 95 -17.96 2.10 -9.34
CA SER A 95 -17.64 3.48 -9.72
C SER A 95 -16.68 4.13 -8.71
N SER A 96 -16.02 5.23 -9.11
CA SER A 96 -15.16 6.01 -8.21
C SER A 96 -15.88 6.46 -6.93
N PHE A 97 -17.14 6.91 -7.04
CA PHE A 97 -17.95 7.30 -5.89
C PHE A 97 -18.24 6.12 -4.95
N TRP A 98 -18.50 4.94 -5.51
CA TRP A 98 -18.71 3.73 -4.72
C TRP A 98 -17.43 3.31 -4.00
N VAL A 99 -16.30 3.28 -4.69
CA VAL A 99 -14.98 2.98 -4.11
C VAL A 99 -14.67 3.95 -2.96
N MET A 100 -14.90 5.25 -3.14
CA MET A 100 -14.70 6.26 -2.09
C MET A 100 -15.61 6.06 -0.87
N GLN A 101 -16.79 5.47 -1.03
CA GLN A 101 -17.63 5.12 0.12
C GLN A 101 -17.16 3.86 0.84
N GLN A 102 -16.59 2.90 0.11
CA GLN A 102 -16.24 1.61 0.66
C GLN A 102 -14.82 1.56 1.22
N PHE A 103 -13.86 2.36 0.72
CA PHE A 103 -12.44 2.13 0.96
C PHE A 103 -12.04 2.12 2.45
N GLN A 104 -12.74 2.88 3.31
CA GLN A 104 -12.48 2.87 4.75
C GLN A 104 -12.69 1.49 5.39
N SER A 105 -13.55 0.65 4.81
CA SER A 105 -13.75 -0.75 5.23
C SER A 105 -12.63 -1.69 4.79
N TRP A 106 -11.74 -1.26 3.89
CA TRP A 106 -10.64 -2.05 3.35
C TRP A 106 -9.32 -1.80 4.07
N GLU A 107 -9.40 -1.40 5.34
CA GLU A 107 -8.24 -1.17 6.19
C GLU A 107 -7.51 -2.49 6.50
N VAL A 108 -6.19 -2.49 6.27
CA VAL A 108 -5.29 -3.64 6.41
C VAL A 108 -4.06 -3.28 7.24
N LEU A 109 -3.19 -4.27 7.47
CA LEU A 109 -1.92 -4.10 8.19
C LEU A 109 -2.09 -3.51 9.60
N LYS A 110 -3.21 -3.79 10.24
CA LYS A 110 -3.50 -3.40 11.62
C LYS A 110 -2.43 -4.02 12.54
N PRO A 111 -2.00 -3.32 13.60
CA PRO A 111 -1.05 -3.88 14.56
C PRO A 111 -1.71 -5.03 15.32
N LEU A 112 -1.62 -6.24 14.78
CA LEU A 112 -1.99 -7.46 15.48
C LEU A 112 -0.74 -7.94 16.23
N SER A 113 -0.88 -8.28 17.51
CA SER A 113 0.23 -8.66 18.41
C SER A 113 1.08 -9.84 17.90
N ARG A 114 0.63 -10.58 16.88
CA ARG A 114 1.32 -11.73 16.26
C ARG A 114 1.93 -11.44 14.88
N THR A 115 1.74 -10.23 14.35
CA THR A 115 2.18 -9.84 12.99
C THR A 115 2.81 -8.45 13.02
N ALA A 116 3.55 -8.14 14.09
CA ALA A 116 4.32 -6.91 14.16
C ALA A 116 5.45 -7.00 13.14
N GLY A 117 5.41 -6.15 12.10
CA GLY A 117 6.55 -5.96 11.21
C GLY A 117 7.76 -5.44 11.97
N ARG A 118 8.95 -5.58 11.41
CA ARG A 118 10.16 -4.92 11.92
C ARG A 118 10.22 -3.47 11.45
N ILE A 119 10.97 -2.64 12.18
CA ILE A 119 11.32 -1.29 11.71
C ILE A 119 12.38 -1.46 10.62
N ILE A 120 12.19 -0.77 9.49
CA ILE A 120 13.13 -0.72 8.38
C ILE A 120 14.08 0.45 8.64
N GLU A 121 15.38 0.19 8.70
CA GLU A 121 16.42 1.22 8.76
C GLU A 121 17.03 1.45 7.36
N ASP A 122 17.72 2.57 7.15
CA ASP A 122 18.43 2.84 5.89
C ASP A 122 19.45 1.73 5.57
N SER A 123 20.02 1.08 6.60
CA SER A 123 20.93 -0.07 6.49
C SER A 123 20.28 -1.33 5.90
N ASP A 124 18.96 -1.49 6.01
CA ASP A 124 18.19 -2.62 5.51
C ASP A 124 17.78 -2.48 4.03
N ASN A 125 17.91 -1.28 3.49
CA ASN A 125 17.19 -0.85 2.30
C ASN A 125 17.61 -1.66 1.04
N GLU A 126 18.90 -2.02 0.90
CA GLU A 126 19.40 -2.85 -0.22
C GLU A 126 18.81 -4.27 -0.24
N LEU A 127 18.60 -4.88 0.93
CA LEU A 127 18.12 -6.26 1.05
C LEU A 127 16.61 -6.38 0.82
N LEU A 128 15.85 -5.37 1.26
CA LEU A 128 14.40 -5.32 1.08
C LEU A 128 14.00 -5.04 -0.37
N HIS A 129 14.78 -4.19 -1.06
CA HIS A 129 14.58 -3.92 -2.48
C HIS A 129 14.75 -5.19 -3.33
N ALA A 130 15.78 -6.00 -3.08
CA ALA A 130 16.03 -7.21 -3.88
C ALA A 130 14.99 -8.32 -3.69
N GLY A 131 14.57 -8.60 -2.45
CA GLY A 131 13.71 -9.75 -2.14
C GLY A 131 12.24 -9.54 -2.51
N ALA A 132 11.62 -8.45 -2.06
CA ALA A 132 10.19 -8.24 -2.23
C ALA A 132 9.81 -7.76 -3.63
N GLN A 133 10.68 -6.98 -4.29
CA GLN A 133 10.45 -6.60 -5.69
C GLN A 133 10.42 -7.84 -6.58
N SER A 134 11.21 -8.88 -6.29
CA SER A 134 11.23 -10.09 -7.10
C SER A 134 9.88 -10.82 -7.15
N GLN A 135 9.16 -10.95 -6.02
CA GLN A 135 7.87 -11.64 -6.00
C GLN A 135 6.74 -10.80 -6.61
N ILE A 136 6.71 -9.51 -6.30
CA ILE A 136 5.76 -8.57 -6.91
C ILE A 136 5.98 -8.53 -8.42
N GLU A 137 7.23 -8.43 -8.86
CA GLU A 137 7.60 -8.44 -10.27
C GLU A 137 7.21 -9.76 -10.95
N LEU A 138 7.44 -10.91 -10.31
CA LEU A 138 7.00 -12.20 -10.83
C LEU A 138 5.47 -12.26 -10.99
N GLN A 139 4.70 -11.80 -10.01
CA GLN A 139 3.24 -11.73 -10.12
C GLN A 139 2.79 -10.76 -11.20
N LEU A 140 3.35 -9.55 -11.25
CA LEU A 140 3.03 -8.55 -12.28
C LEU A 140 3.35 -9.07 -13.68
N ARG A 141 4.50 -9.74 -13.87
CA ARG A 141 4.87 -10.38 -15.14
C ARG A 141 3.91 -11.51 -15.48
N ALA A 142 3.53 -12.36 -14.53
CA ALA A 142 2.57 -13.44 -14.75
C ALA A 142 1.19 -12.90 -15.16
N HIS A 143 0.70 -11.86 -14.50
CA HIS A 143 -0.55 -11.21 -14.83
C HIS A 143 -0.48 -10.51 -16.21
N ALA A 144 0.61 -9.79 -16.47
CA ALA A 144 0.82 -9.12 -17.75
C ALA A 144 0.89 -10.10 -18.93
N ARG A 145 1.45 -11.32 -18.75
CA ARG A 145 1.42 -12.38 -19.77
C ARG A 145 0.01 -12.82 -20.17
N ASN A 146 -0.98 -12.67 -19.28
CA ASN A 146 -2.36 -13.00 -19.57
C ASN A 146 -3.11 -11.86 -20.29
N LEU A 147 -2.63 -10.62 -20.18
CA LEU A 147 -3.26 -9.43 -20.74
C LEU A 147 -2.62 -8.96 -22.05
N ILE A 148 -1.31 -9.13 -22.18
CA ILE A 148 -0.51 -8.64 -23.30
C ILE A 148 -0.21 -9.82 -24.22
N PRO A 149 -0.66 -9.80 -25.49
CA PRO A 149 -0.41 -10.87 -26.45
C PRO A 149 1.09 -11.16 -26.63
N GLU A 150 1.44 -12.43 -26.82
CA GLU A 150 2.83 -12.90 -26.93
C GLU A 150 3.68 -12.15 -27.97
N HIS A 151 3.06 -11.73 -29.07
CA HIS A 151 3.75 -10.99 -30.14
C HIS A 151 4.21 -9.59 -29.71
N VAL A 152 3.51 -8.95 -28.76
CA VAL A 152 3.89 -7.64 -28.21
C VAL A 152 5.13 -7.78 -27.33
N TRP A 153 5.22 -8.85 -26.53
CA TRP A 153 6.42 -9.15 -25.73
C TRP A 153 7.65 -9.40 -26.60
N LYS A 154 7.48 -10.09 -27.73
CA LYS A 154 8.56 -10.31 -28.72
C LYS A 154 9.00 -9.00 -29.38
N ALA A 155 8.07 -8.13 -29.74
CA ALA A 155 8.38 -6.82 -30.34
C ALA A 155 9.14 -5.90 -29.37
N LEU A 156 8.88 -6.00 -28.07
CA LEU A 156 9.59 -5.23 -27.05
C LEU A 156 10.98 -5.79 -26.70
N GLY A 157 11.38 -6.94 -27.26
CA GLY A 157 12.66 -7.58 -26.94
C GLY A 157 12.72 -8.12 -25.51
N ILE A 158 11.56 -8.35 -24.88
CA ILE A 158 11.43 -8.82 -23.49
C ILE A 158 11.15 -10.33 -23.45
N ALA A 159 10.93 -10.97 -24.61
CA ALA A 159 10.73 -12.42 -24.71
C ALA A 159 12.01 -13.16 -25.16
N THR A 160 12.40 -14.11 -24.30
CA THR A 160 13.60 -14.98 -24.23
C THR A 160 14.91 -14.28 -23.89
#